data_AF-A0AAV2SMQ9-F1
#
_entry.id   AF-A0AAV2SMQ9-F1
#
_cell.length_a   1.000
_cell.length_b   1.000
_cell.length_c   1.000
_cell.angle_alpha   90.00
_cell.angle_beta   90.00
_cell.angle_gamma   90.00
#
_symmetry.space_group_name_H-M   'P 1'
#
loop_
_entity.id
_entity.type
_entity.pdbx_description
1 polymer ?
#
loop_
_entity_poly.entity_id
_entity_poly.type
_entity_poly.pdbx_seq_one_letter_code
_entity_poly.pdbx_strand_id
1 'polypeptide(L)'
;MSSAGRPKCGLQNKKHSKIVVRFCWRRSSRNTVWREHSKIVVRVCWRRSIGSLLFGSAGGEAVETRFGGSIRNATVTVGRDASLSCTVEDLGNHKVGWIHLRRQMIVAVHTRIITRISRYSVTHDSHKTWTLHITGVTEDDRGYYMCQINTDPALSQVGYLQVVVPPMILDEESSKSEIQVREKQNINLQCTARGFPEPRIRWKREDGKGIVANGNNRPELVYEDDMLSLQEVSRTQMGAYLCIASNGVPPSVSKRITIEVEFPPQIHVPNQLVGVPTGSNITIECFVEAFPKAISFWMKNDQMIMNSAKYLTETYQRLYHIHMKMTIFNFSHTDNTTYKCVAKNSLGETEGDMKLNDYY
;
A
#
# COMPACT_ATOMS: atom_id res chain seq x y z
N MET A 1 35.65 -14.43 64.56
CA MET A 1 34.45 -14.18 63.70
C MET A 1 34.17 -12.69 63.76
N SER A 2 34.21 -11.85 62.73
CA SER A 2 34.46 -11.99 61.30
C SER A 2 34.98 -10.63 60.79
N SER A 3 36.24 -10.62 60.37
CA SER A 3 36.95 -9.71 59.45
C SER A 3 36.32 -8.36 59.05
N ALA A 4 36.85 -7.28 59.61
CA ALA A 4 36.87 -5.96 59.00
C ALA A 4 38.02 -5.90 57.97
N GLY A 5 37.68 -6.08 56.69
CA GLY A 5 38.64 -6.01 55.57
C GLY A 5 38.81 -4.58 55.06
N ARG A 6 40.00 -4.00 55.25
CA ARG A 6 40.46 -2.81 54.50
C ARG A 6 40.73 -3.18 53.03
N PRO A 7 40.45 -2.28 52.07
CA PRO A 7 41.20 -2.23 50.82
C PRO A 7 41.94 -0.88 50.72
N LYS A 8 43.25 -0.84 50.98
CA LYS A 8 44.34 -0.80 49.98
C LYS A 8 44.07 0.11 48.77
N CYS A 9 44.66 1.32 48.82
CA CYS A 9 44.99 2.09 47.61
C CYS A 9 46.08 1.35 46.83
N GLY A 10 45.77 0.98 45.58
CA GLY A 10 46.74 0.53 44.60
C GLY A 10 46.64 1.42 43.36
N LEU A 11 47.66 2.24 43.12
CA LEU A 11 47.89 2.91 41.86
C LEU A 11 48.64 1.94 40.94
N GLN A 12 48.09 1.61 39.75
CA GLN A 12 48.90 1.30 38.58
C GLN A 12 48.22 1.71 37.26
N ASN A 13 48.83 2.71 36.65
CA ASN A 13 49.00 3.11 35.25
C ASN A 13 48.09 2.66 34.09
N LYS A 14 47.68 3.72 33.36
CA LYS A 14 47.81 3.99 31.91
C LYS A 14 46.67 3.63 30.94
N LYS A 15 46.26 4.71 30.27
CA LYS A 15 45.75 4.87 28.90
C LYS A 15 44.53 4.03 28.50
N HIS A 16 43.36 4.66 28.53
CA HIS A 16 42.47 4.80 27.36
C HIS A 16 41.40 5.85 27.70
N SER A 17 41.18 6.79 26.79
CA SER A 17 40.18 7.84 26.83
C SER A 17 38.76 7.24 26.88
N LYS A 18 38.25 6.97 28.07
CA LYS A 18 36.83 6.66 28.28
C LYS A 18 36.05 7.96 28.40
N ILE A 19 35.08 8.15 27.50
CA ILE A 19 33.97 9.08 27.71
C ILE A 19 33.19 8.57 28.92
N VAL A 20 33.26 9.29 30.03
CA VAL A 20 32.49 8.98 31.24
C VAL A 20 31.20 9.79 31.18
N VAL A 21 30.06 9.10 31.03
CA VAL A 21 28.73 9.70 31.24
C VAL A 21 28.57 9.88 32.75
N ARG A 22 28.67 11.12 33.25
CA ARG A 22 28.43 11.43 34.66
C ARG A 22 26.97 11.83 34.88
N PHE A 23 26.29 11.10 35.75
CA PHE A 23 25.04 11.53 36.38
C PHE A 23 25.38 12.55 37.49
N CYS A 24 24.91 13.78 37.36
CA CYS A 24 25.08 14.80 38.40
C CYS A 24 23.87 14.80 39.35
N TRP A 25 24.09 14.40 40.60
CA TRP A 25 23.21 14.71 41.74
C TRP A 25 23.67 16.02 42.39
N ARG A 26 22.78 17.00 42.54
CA ARG A 26 23.06 18.22 43.33
C ARG A 26 22.47 18.03 44.72
N ARG A 27 23.32 18.12 45.75
CA ARG A 27 22.91 18.10 47.16
C ARG A 27 22.26 19.45 47.49
N SER A 28 21.00 19.44 47.89
CA SER A 28 20.39 20.55 48.65
C SER A 28 19.97 19.98 50.00
N SER A 29 20.33 20.70 51.06
CA SER A 29 20.18 20.33 52.45
C SER A 29 18.70 20.28 52.89
N ARG A 30 18.39 19.22 53.66
CA ARG A 30 17.19 18.93 54.48
C ARG A 30 16.10 18.05 53.83
N ASN A 31 16.10 16.80 54.29
CA ASN A 31 15.04 15.79 54.45
C ASN A 31 13.88 15.62 53.43
N THR A 32 13.73 14.34 53.08
CA THR A 32 12.52 13.52 52.81
C THR A 32 11.95 13.35 51.39
N VAL A 33 11.96 12.06 51.00
CA VAL A 33 11.13 11.30 50.03
C VAL A 33 11.47 11.43 48.54
N TRP A 34 11.88 10.28 47.98
CA TRP A 34 12.03 10.03 46.55
C TRP A 34 10.64 9.85 45.92
N ARG A 35 10.32 10.66 44.91
CA ARG A 35 9.26 10.35 43.93
C ARG A 35 9.91 10.18 42.56
N GLU A 36 9.57 9.06 41.94
CA GLU A 36 10.02 8.66 40.62
C GLU A 36 9.30 9.50 39.56
N HIS A 37 9.97 10.53 39.04
CA HIS A 37 9.56 11.16 37.78
C HIS A 37 10.57 10.74 36.71
N SER A 38 10.12 9.83 35.86
CA SER A 38 10.79 9.27 34.68
C SER A 38 11.04 10.33 33.60
N LYS A 39 11.96 11.27 33.85
CA LYS A 39 12.54 12.15 32.83
C LYS A 39 14.05 12.02 32.85
N ILE A 40 14.59 11.24 31.91
CA ILE A 40 16.03 11.15 31.65
C ILE A 40 16.46 12.48 31.02
N VAL A 41 17.19 13.31 31.78
CA VAL A 41 17.81 14.53 31.29
C VAL A 41 19.22 14.19 30.82
N VAL A 42 19.42 14.10 29.50
CA VAL A 42 20.77 13.97 28.92
C VAL A 42 21.46 15.32 29.04
N ARG A 43 22.36 15.47 30.02
CA ARG A 43 23.27 16.62 30.11
C ARG A 43 24.58 16.28 29.42
N VAL A 44 24.88 16.96 28.31
CA VAL A 44 26.21 16.96 27.72
C VAL A 44 27.11 17.84 28.61
N CYS A 45 27.89 17.22 29.51
CA CYS A 45 28.84 17.96 30.35
C CYS A 45 30.13 18.29 29.57
N TRP A 46 30.37 19.57 29.34
CA TRP A 46 31.61 20.09 28.76
C TRP A 46 32.64 20.41 29.87
N ARG A 47 33.92 20.15 29.63
CA ARG A 47 35.01 20.60 30.54
C ARG A 47 35.15 22.11 30.46
N ARG A 48 35.08 22.80 31.60
CA ARG A 48 35.45 24.23 31.74
C ARG A 48 36.93 24.41 31.37
N SER A 49 37.22 25.35 30.48
CA SER A 49 38.50 26.08 30.51
C SER A 49 38.24 27.36 31.28
N ILE A 50 38.90 27.54 32.42
CA ILE A 50 38.79 28.76 33.23
C ILE A 50 39.72 29.78 32.58
N GLY A 51 39.16 30.69 31.78
CA GLY A 51 39.81 31.93 31.37
C GLY A 51 39.41 33.04 32.34
N SER A 52 40.36 33.60 33.06
CA SER A 52 40.21 34.80 33.89
C SER A 52 39.85 36.00 33.02
N LEU A 53 38.70 36.63 33.29
CA LEU A 53 38.31 37.91 32.68
C LEU A 53 38.66 39.05 33.64
N LEU A 54 39.52 39.95 33.17
CA LEU A 54 39.70 41.28 33.75
C LEU A 54 38.55 42.18 33.27
N PHE A 55 37.93 42.91 34.20
CA PHE A 55 36.87 43.88 33.90
C PHE A 55 37.46 45.12 33.23
N GLY A 56 36.95 45.46 32.05
CA GLY A 56 37.07 46.78 31.43
C GLY A 56 35.70 47.20 30.92
N SER A 57 35.20 48.35 31.39
CA SER A 57 33.89 48.88 31.00
C SER A 57 33.94 49.48 29.60
N ALA A 58 33.15 48.93 28.68
CA ALA A 58 32.73 49.62 27.46
C ALA A 58 31.25 49.29 27.23
N GLY A 59 30.41 50.32 27.12
CA GLY A 59 28.98 50.22 26.88
C GLY A 59 28.66 49.79 25.45
N GLY A 60 28.73 48.48 25.19
CA GLY A 60 28.04 47.82 24.09
C GLY A 60 27.08 46.79 24.68
N GLU A 61 25.85 46.71 24.18
CA GLU A 61 24.95 45.59 24.48
C GLU A 61 25.71 44.28 24.30
N ALA A 62 25.77 43.46 25.35
CA ALA A 62 26.38 42.16 25.27
C ALA A 62 25.60 41.33 24.25
N VAL A 63 26.21 41.06 23.10
CA VAL A 63 25.60 40.28 22.04
C VAL A 63 25.38 38.85 22.55
N GLU A 64 24.13 38.50 22.87
CA GLU A 64 23.76 37.21 23.44
C GLU A 64 23.40 36.19 22.36
N THR A 65 23.97 34.98 22.46
CA THR A 65 23.70 33.87 21.55
C THR A 65 22.21 33.50 21.59
N ARG A 66 21.57 33.40 20.43
CA ARG A 66 20.15 33.04 20.31
C ARG A 66 19.89 32.22 19.05
N PHE A 67 18.73 31.56 18.99
CA PHE A 67 18.30 30.92 17.75
C PHE A 67 17.77 31.96 16.76
N GLY A 68 18.22 31.88 15.50
CA GLY A 68 17.70 32.72 14.41
C GLY A 68 16.32 32.29 13.90
N GLY A 69 15.78 31.18 14.42
CA GLY A 69 14.45 30.68 14.10
C GLY A 69 14.25 29.23 14.55
N SER A 70 12.98 28.80 14.52
CA SER A 70 12.58 27.43 14.86
C SER A 70 13.03 26.42 13.80
N ILE A 71 13.50 25.24 14.22
CA ILE A 71 13.72 24.12 13.29
C ILE A 71 12.38 23.74 12.65
N ARG A 72 12.34 23.72 11.31
CA ARG A 72 11.16 23.28 10.57
C ARG A 72 11.03 21.77 10.65
N ASN A 73 9.81 21.28 10.92
CA ASN A 73 9.50 19.87 10.77
C ASN A 73 9.66 19.46 9.31
N ALA A 74 10.16 18.24 9.08
CA ALA A 74 10.38 17.70 7.75
C ALA A 74 9.62 16.38 7.61
N THR A 75 8.98 16.18 6.45
CA THR A 75 8.35 14.91 6.07
C THR A 75 9.09 14.37 4.85
N VAL A 76 9.65 13.17 4.96
CA VAL A 76 10.51 12.58 3.92
C VAL A 76 10.13 11.13 3.67
N THR A 77 10.06 10.73 2.41
CA THR A 77 9.79 9.34 2.02
C THR A 77 11.01 8.47 2.31
N VAL A 78 10.79 7.24 2.80
CA VAL A 78 11.85 6.25 3.05
C VAL A 78 12.80 6.11 1.85
N GLY A 79 14.09 6.02 2.12
CA GLY A 79 15.16 5.93 1.11
C GLY A 79 15.59 7.26 0.49
N ARG A 80 14.88 8.38 0.75
CA ARG A 80 15.31 9.73 0.32
C ARG A 80 16.19 10.40 1.36
N ASP A 81 16.82 11.50 0.97
CA ASP A 81 17.66 12.27 1.87
C ASP A 81 16.83 13.31 2.63
N ALA A 82 17.12 13.49 3.91
CA ALA A 82 16.49 14.50 4.77
C ALA A 82 17.53 15.51 5.26
N SER A 83 17.07 16.75 5.47
CA SER A 83 17.88 17.79 6.10
C SER A 83 17.09 18.54 7.17
N LEU A 84 17.75 18.81 8.30
CA LEU A 84 17.23 19.66 9.37
C LEU A 84 18.22 20.79 9.63
N SER A 85 17.75 22.01 9.57
CA SER A 85 18.59 23.21 9.70
C SER A 85 18.36 23.90 11.04
N CYS A 86 19.46 24.21 11.73
CA CYS A 86 19.45 24.98 12.96
C CYS A 86 20.25 26.26 12.76
N THR A 87 19.57 27.40 12.74
CA THR A 87 20.19 28.72 12.61
C THR A 87 20.43 29.34 13.99
N VAL A 88 21.64 29.81 14.22
CA VAL A 88 22.10 30.42 15.47
C VAL A 88 22.72 31.77 15.14
N GLU A 89 22.30 32.78 15.88
CA GLU A 89 22.86 34.13 15.85
C GLU A 89 23.85 34.28 16.99
N ASP A 90 24.96 34.97 16.71
CA ASP A 90 25.94 35.36 17.73
C ASP A 90 26.52 34.19 18.52
N LEU A 91 26.91 33.11 17.83
CA LEU A 91 27.42 31.87 18.46
C LEU A 91 28.67 32.10 19.34
N GLY A 92 29.52 33.07 19.00
CA GLY A 92 30.76 33.32 19.71
C GLY A 92 31.64 32.06 19.79
N ASN A 93 32.05 31.69 21.01
CA ASN A 93 32.86 30.49 21.27
C ASN A 93 32.03 29.25 21.64
N HIS A 94 30.70 29.36 21.59
CA HIS A 94 29.81 28.24 21.86
C HIS A 94 29.84 27.22 20.70
N LYS A 95 29.31 26.04 20.98
CA LYS A 95 29.22 24.92 20.04
C LYS A 95 27.78 24.47 19.94
N VAL A 96 27.39 24.17 18.70
CA VAL A 96 26.09 23.59 18.36
C VAL A 96 26.21 22.07 18.34
N GLY A 97 25.22 21.35 18.86
CA GLY A 97 25.16 19.90 18.84
C GLY A 97 23.79 19.41 18.37
N TRP A 98 23.79 18.36 17.57
CA TRP A 98 22.59 17.64 17.15
C TRP A 98 22.41 16.38 18.00
N ILE A 99 21.20 16.18 18.51
CA ILE A 99 20.87 15.06 19.40
C ILE A 99 19.55 14.44 18.95
N HIS A 100 19.53 13.13 18.72
CA HIS A 100 18.30 12.37 18.48
C HIS A 100 17.65 12.03 19.82
N LEU A 101 16.50 12.61 20.14
CA LEU A 101 15.92 12.54 21.49
C LEU A 101 15.45 11.14 21.88
N ARG A 102 14.73 10.43 20.99
CA ARG A 102 14.24 9.07 21.27
C ARG A 102 15.36 8.06 21.51
N ARG A 103 16.43 8.11 20.70
CA ARG A 103 17.61 7.25 20.83
C ARG A 103 18.60 7.72 21.90
N GLN A 104 18.36 8.88 22.51
CA GLN A 104 19.28 9.53 23.45
C GLN A 104 20.72 9.60 22.91
N MET A 105 20.85 9.85 21.61
CA MET A 105 22.11 9.71 20.88
C MET A 105 22.59 11.09 20.43
N ILE A 106 23.83 11.43 20.79
CA ILE A 106 24.52 12.60 20.24
C ILE A 106 24.88 12.27 18.79
N VAL A 107 24.29 12.99 17.86
CA VAL A 107 24.52 12.83 16.42
C VAL A 107 25.84 13.48 16.03
N ALA A 108 25.97 14.77 16.33
CA ALA A 108 27.11 15.57 15.92
C ALA A 108 27.36 16.71 16.90
N VAL A 109 28.61 17.17 16.95
CA VAL A 109 29.02 18.40 17.64
C VAL A 109 29.75 19.25 16.63
N HIS A 110 29.22 20.45 16.39
CA HIS A 110 29.67 21.37 15.37
C HIS A 110 29.66 20.64 14.02
N THR A 111 30.82 20.46 13.37
CA THR A 111 30.94 19.70 12.12
C THR A 111 31.36 18.24 12.31
N ARG A 112 31.63 17.80 13.55
CA ARG A 112 32.12 16.44 13.83
C ARG A 112 30.97 15.50 14.15
N ILE A 113 30.84 14.43 13.38
CA ILE A 113 29.90 13.35 13.66
C ILE A 113 30.40 12.53 14.85
N ILE A 114 29.51 12.26 15.81
CA ILE A 114 29.79 11.50 17.02
C ILE A 114 29.20 10.08 16.92
N THR A 115 28.06 9.94 16.26
CA THR A 115 27.45 8.63 16.02
C THR A 115 28.27 7.78 15.04
N ARG A 116 28.11 6.45 15.11
CA ARG A 116 28.69 5.49 14.14
C ARG A 116 27.85 5.31 12.88
N ILE A 117 26.68 5.96 12.81
CA ILE A 117 25.78 5.88 11.65
C ILE A 117 26.40 6.72 10.52
N SER A 118 26.94 6.03 9.51
CA SER A 118 27.63 6.66 8.37
C SER A 118 26.75 7.54 7.50
N ARG A 119 25.42 7.35 7.55
CA ARG A 119 24.44 8.13 6.78
C ARG A 119 24.27 9.57 7.25
N TYR A 120 24.73 9.90 8.47
CA TYR A 120 24.57 11.24 9.05
C TYR A 120 25.79 12.10 8.72
N SER A 121 25.55 13.31 8.23
CA SER A 121 26.58 14.33 8.00
C SER A 121 26.09 15.71 8.44
N VAL A 122 27.00 16.65 8.67
CA VAL A 122 26.64 18.02 9.03
C VAL A 122 27.41 18.99 8.15
N THR A 123 26.69 19.93 7.53
CA THR A 123 27.28 21.07 6.83
C THR A 123 27.04 22.36 7.60
N HIS A 124 27.82 23.38 7.27
CA HIS A 124 27.82 24.65 7.96
C HIS A 124 28.11 25.80 6.99
N ASP A 125 27.24 26.81 6.96
CA ASP A 125 27.30 27.97 6.06
C ASP A 125 27.99 29.18 6.74
N SER A 126 29.29 29.06 7.01
CA SER A 126 30.10 30.23 7.41
C SER A 126 29.62 30.97 8.67
N HIS A 127 29.16 30.23 9.70
CA HIS A 127 28.92 30.62 11.10
C HIS A 127 27.47 30.82 11.55
N LYS A 128 26.45 30.55 10.72
CA LYS A 128 25.05 30.81 11.10
C LYS A 128 24.14 29.58 11.15
N THR A 129 24.28 28.63 10.25
CA THR A 129 23.36 27.49 10.11
C THR A 129 24.11 26.18 10.14
N TRP A 130 23.72 25.29 11.06
CA TRP A 130 24.18 23.92 11.13
C TRP A 130 23.09 23.01 10.59
N THR A 131 23.34 22.43 9.43
CA THR A 131 22.38 21.54 8.76
C THR A 131 22.79 20.09 8.97
N LEU A 132 21.95 19.32 9.65
CA LEU A 132 22.07 17.87 9.75
C LEU A 132 21.47 17.25 8.49
N HIS A 133 22.28 16.48 7.76
CA HIS A 133 21.85 15.68 6.62
C HIS A 133 21.80 14.22 6.99
N ILE A 134 20.76 13.54 6.55
CA ILE A 134 20.53 12.11 6.72
C ILE A 134 20.29 11.53 5.34
N THR A 135 21.28 10.80 4.82
CA THR A 135 21.15 10.14 3.52
C THR A 135 20.35 8.85 3.65
N GLY A 136 19.53 8.52 2.66
CA GLY A 136 18.75 7.27 2.62
C GLY A 136 17.98 6.99 3.90
N VAL A 137 17.01 7.86 4.23
CA VAL A 137 16.28 7.80 5.51
C VAL A 137 15.58 6.46 5.69
N THR A 138 15.58 5.98 6.92
CA THR A 138 14.90 4.75 7.33
C THR A 138 13.76 5.10 8.29
N GLU A 139 12.78 4.23 8.48
CA GLU A 139 11.69 4.47 9.44
C GLU A 139 12.21 4.76 10.86
N ASP A 140 13.34 4.14 11.15
CA ASP A 140 14.13 4.22 12.37
C ASP A 140 14.69 5.62 12.68
N ASP A 141 14.85 6.47 11.65
CA ASP A 141 15.28 7.87 11.77
C ASP A 141 14.14 8.80 12.19
N ARG A 142 12.89 8.32 12.22
CA ARG A 142 11.72 9.12 12.61
C ARG A 142 11.84 9.57 14.06
N GLY A 143 11.59 10.86 14.28
CA GLY A 143 11.44 11.40 15.63
C GLY A 143 11.93 12.82 15.78
N TYR A 144 12.07 13.21 17.04
CA TYR A 144 12.54 14.53 17.43
C TYR A 144 14.07 14.62 17.43
N TYR A 145 14.58 15.61 16.71
CA TYR A 145 15.97 16.01 16.68
C TYR A 145 16.10 17.36 17.38
N MET A 146 17.01 17.42 18.35
CA MET A 146 17.30 18.62 19.13
C MET A 146 18.59 19.24 18.65
N CYS A 147 18.54 20.54 18.37
CA CYS A 147 19.71 21.39 18.26
C CYS A 147 19.96 22.05 19.62
N GLN A 148 21.14 21.82 20.19
CA GLN A 148 21.53 22.34 21.50
C GLN A 148 22.80 23.20 21.40
N ILE A 149 22.83 24.30 22.12
CA ILE A 149 23.98 25.19 22.26
C ILE A 149 24.50 25.09 23.70
N ASN A 150 25.82 25.03 23.86
CA ASN A 150 26.48 24.91 25.17
C ASN A 150 26.64 26.25 25.93
N THR A 151 25.60 27.08 25.95
CA THR A 151 25.48 28.26 26.81
C THR A 151 25.21 27.86 28.28
N ASP A 152 25.24 28.81 29.20
CA ASP A 152 24.84 28.61 30.61
C ASP A 152 23.76 29.65 30.97
N PRO A 153 22.46 29.27 30.99
CA PRO A 153 21.91 27.92 30.79
C PRO A 153 21.97 27.46 29.32
N ALA A 154 21.95 26.15 29.09
CA ALA A 154 21.98 25.58 27.74
C ALA A 154 20.71 25.95 26.95
N LEU A 155 20.89 26.51 25.75
CA LEU A 155 19.80 26.78 24.82
C LEU A 155 19.53 25.54 23.96
N SER A 156 18.26 25.25 23.71
CA SER A 156 17.86 24.13 22.85
C SER A 156 16.56 24.39 22.11
N GLN A 157 16.46 23.87 20.90
CA GLN A 157 15.21 23.79 20.13
C GLN A 157 15.09 22.44 19.44
N VAL A 158 13.87 22.08 19.02
CA VAL A 158 13.56 20.75 18.52
C VAL A 158 12.80 20.85 17.20
N GLY A 159 13.18 20.00 16.24
CA GLY A 159 12.40 19.73 15.03
C GLY A 159 12.04 18.26 14.95
N TYR A 160 10.95 17.94 14.25
CA TYR A 160 10.48 16.58 14.05
C TYR A 160 10.73 16.12 12.61
N LEU A 161 11.34 14.95 12.45
CA LEU A 161 11.49 14.26 11.18
C LEU A 161 10.42 13.16 11.08
N GLN A 162 9.44 13.35 10.20
CA GLN A 162 8.45 12.36 9.84
C GLN A 162 8.94 11.55 8.64
N VAL A 163 9.16 10.25 8.83
CA VAL A 163 9.48 9.34 7.73
C VAL A 163 8.19 8.65 7.26
N VAL A 164 7.85 8.80 5.98
CA VAL A 164 6.66 8.19 5.36
C VAL A 164 7.06 7.07 4.40
N VAL A 165 6.21 6.07 4.24
CA VAL A 165 6.46 4.86 3.46
C VAL A 165 5.30 4.69 2.47
N PRO A 166 5.55 4.62 1.14
CA PRO A 166 4.50 4.37 0.15
C PRO A 166 3.79 3.04 0.40
N PRO A 167 2.53 2.90 -0.05
CA PRO A 167 1.78 1.67 0.12
C PRO A 167 2.37 0.54 -0.73
N MET A 168 2.31 -0.69 -0.22
CA MET A 168 2.70 -1.91 -0.90
C MET A 168 1.68 -3.00 -0.59
N ILE A 169 1.09 -3.60 -1.62
CA ILE A 169 0.16 -4.73 -1.46
C ILE A 169 0.97 -6.01 -1.18
N LEU A 170 0.50 -6.81 -0.22
CA LEU A 170 1.10 -8.07 0.18
C LEU A 170 0.40 -9.21 -0.57
N ASP A 171 1.06 -9.74 -1.60
CA ASP A 171 0.45 -10.73 -2.49
C ASP A 171 0.09 -12.05 -1.81
N GLU A 172 0.91 -12.50 -0.86
CA GLU A 172 0.70 -13.74 -0.10
C GLU A 172 -0.48 -13.66 0.87
N GLU A 173 -0.82 -12.45 1.33
CA GLU A 173 -1.92 -12.19 2.28
C GLU A 173 -3.21 -11.72 1.57
N SER A 174 -3.14 -11.49 0.26
CA SER A 174 -4.27 -11.03 -0.56
C SER A 174 -4.83 -12.16 -1.42
N SER A 175 -6.06 -12.01 -1.89
CA SER A 175 -6.68 -12.95 -2.83
C SER A 175 -5.83 -13.13 -4.10
N LYS A 176 -5.91 -14.34 -4.68
CA LYS A 176 -5.24 -14.68 -5.95
C LYS A 176 -5.75 -13.77 -7.07
N SER A 177 -4.92 -13.59 -8.10
CA SER A 177 -5.25 -12.77 -9.27
C SER A 177 -6.42 -13.32 -10.10
N GLU A 178 -6.75 -14.60 -9.93
CA GLU A 178 -7.86 -15.27 -10.60
C GLU A 178 -8.61 -16.12 -9.57
N ILE A 179 -9.93 -15.95 -9.54
CA ILE A 179 -10.83 -16.61 -8.61
C ILE A 179 -11.98 -17.20 -9.42
N GLN A 180 -12.18 -18.51 -9.28
CA GLN A 180 -13.31 -19.23 -9.87
C GLN A 180 -14.36 -19.50 -8.79
N VAL A 181 -15.62 -19.23 -9.12
CA VAL A 181 -16.78 -19.39 -8.23
C VAL A 181 -17.97 -19.87 -9.02
N ARG A 182 -18.83 -20.73 -8.46
CA ARG A 182 -20.09 -21.09 -9.13
C ARG A 182 -21.15 -20.02 -8.91
N GLU A 183 -22.01 -19.80 -9.89
CA GLU A 183 -23.15 -18.87 -9.79
C GLU A 183 -24.00 -19.18 -8.55
N LYS A 184 -24.48 -18.13 -7.88
CA LYS A 184 -25.21 -18.14 -6.59
C LYS A 184 -24.38 -18.52 -5.35
N GLN A 185 -23.07 -18.74 -5.47
CA GLN A 185 -22.21 -18.89 -4.30
C GLN A 185 -21.70 -17.53 -3.77
N ASN A 186 -21.24 -17.53 -2.53
CA ASN A 186 -20.64 -16.36 -1.89
C ASN A 186 -19.12 -16.41 -2.02
N ILE A 187 -18.47 -15.25 -2.18
CA ILE A 187 -17.01 -15.12 -2.17
C ILE A 187 -16.56 -13.92 -1.37
N ASN A 188 -15.38 -14.04 -0.76
CA ASN A 188 -14.70 -12.97 -0.05
C ASN A 188 -13.35 -12.72 -0.72
N LEU A 189 -13.12 -11.47 -1.12
CA LEU A 189 -11.87 -11.02 -1.69
C LEU A 189 -11.11 -10.20 -0.64
N GLN A 190 -9.96 -10.69 -0.23
CA GLN A 190 -9.08 -10.03 0.72
C GLN A 190 -8.03 -9.23 -0.03
N CYS A 191 -7.73 -8.02 0.44
CA CYS A 191 -6.56 -7.28 0.00
C CYS A 191 -5.88 -6.62 1.18
N THR A 192 -4.60 -6.93 1.34
CA THR A 192 -3.81 -6.45 2.47
C THR A 192 -2.64 -5.63 1.95
N ALA A 193 -2.42 -4.45 2.54
CA ALA A 193 -1.32 -3.58 2.17
C ALA A 193 -0.62 -3.00 3.40
N ARG A 194 0.68 -2.75 3.27
CA ARG A 194 1.50 -2.08 4.28
C ARG A 194 1.98 -0.72 3.78
N GLY A 195 2.25 0.18 4.71
CA GLY A 195 2.75 1.53 4.43
C GLY A 195 2.68 2.39 5.68
N PHE A 196 3.25 3.60 5.60
CA PHE A 196 3.13 4.58 6.68
C PHE A 196 2.84 5.97 6.10
N PRO A 197 1.69 6.60 6.41
CA PRO A 197 0.60 6.10 7.27
C PRO A 197 -0.01 4.78 6.78
N GLU A 198 -0.81 4.11 7.62
CA GLU A 198 -1.48 2.87 7.23
C GLU A 198 -2.31 3.09 5.94
N PRO A 199 -2.16 2.25 4.91
CA PRO A 199 -2.93 2.37 3.67
C PRO A 199 -4.41 2.06 3.87
N ARG A 200 -5.26 2.85 3.20
CA ARG A 200 -6.67 2.52 3.02
C ARG A 200 -6.86 1.73 1.74
N ILE A 201 -7.64 0.66 1.82
CA ILE A 201 -8.01 -0.18 0.69
C ILE A 201 -9.34 0.28 0.09
N ARG A 202 -9.39 0.31 -1.25
CA ARG A 202 -10.59 0.60 -2.02
C ARG A 202 -10.72 -0.35 -3.19
N TRP A 203 -11.93 -0.82 -3.43
CA TRP A 203 -12.28 -1.73 -4.51
C TRP A 203 -13.03 -1.00 -5.61
N LYS A 204 -12.70 -1.33 -6.86
CA LYS A 204 -13.40 -0.85 -8.05
C LYS A 204 -13.48 -1.95 -9.09
N ARG A 205 -14.49 -1.91 -9.96
CA ARG A 205 -14.48 -2.73 -11.17
C ARG A 205 -13.76 -2.01 -12.30
N GLU A 206 -13.01 -2.76 -13.09
CA GLU A 206 -12.30 -2.24 -14.27
C GLU A 206 -13.28 -1.80 -15.37
N ASP A 207 -14.47 -2.42 -15.44
CA ASP A 207 -15.54 -2.06 -16.37
C ASP A 207 -16.35 -0.82 -15.96
N GLY A 208 -16.00 -0.18 -14.84
CA GLY A 208 -16.67 1.01 -14.33
C GLY A 208 -18.06 0.78 -13.74
N LYS A 209 -18.55 -0.46 -13.66
CA LYS A 209 -19.82 -0.77 -13.01
C LYS A 209 -19.69 -0.70 -11.49
N GLY A 210 -20.80 -0.42 -10.81
CA GLY A 210 -20.84 -0.47 -9.36
C GLY A 210 -20.72 -1.89 -8.79
N ILE A 211 -20.24 -1.98 -7.57
CA ILE A 211 -20.09 -3.20 -6.79
C ILE A 211 -21.26 -3.29 -5.82
N VAL A 212 -21.87 -4.46 -5.75
CA VAL A 212 -22.95 -4.80 -4.82
C VAL A 212 -22.34 -5.71 -3.75
N ALA A 213 -21.92 -5.13 -2.63
CA ALA A 213 -21.20 -5.82 -1.56
C ALA A 213 -22.12 -6.10 -0.35
N ASN A 214 -21.78 -7.14 0.44
CA ASN A 214 -22.39 -7.45 1.73
C ASN A 214 -23.93 -7.59 1.73
N GLY A 215 -24.54 -7.98 0.62
CA GLY A 215 -26.00 -8.07 0.51
C GLY A 215 -26.71 -6.70 0.47
N ASN A 216 -25.98 -5.60 0.32
CA ASN A 216 -26.58 -4.29 0.06
C ASN A 216 -27.19 -4.26 -1.34
N ASN A 217 -28.38 -3.68 -1.50
CA ASN A 217 -29.03 -3.57 -2.82
C ASN A 217 -28.57 -2.35 -3.65
N ARG A 218 -27.62 -1.55 -3.15
CA ARG A 218 -27.16 -0.34 -3.83
C ARG A 218 -25.76 -0.55 -4.41
N PRO A 219 -25.58 -0.44 -5.73
CA PRO A 219 -24.27 -0.56 -6.34
C PRO A 219 -23.42 0.68 -6.04
N GLU A 220 -22.20 0.48 -5.56
CA GLU A 220 -21.23 1.53 -5.25
C GLU A 220 -20.07 1.51 -6.25
N LEU A 221 -19.71 2.66 -6.84
CA LEU A 221 -18.58 2.73 -7.78
C LEU A 221 -17.22 2.46 -7.11
N VAL A 222 -17.16 2.70 -5.79
CA VAL A 222 -15.98 2.50 -4.96
C VAL A 222 -16.45 1.92 -3.64
N TYR A 223 -15.93 0.76 -3.27
CA TYR A 223 -16.20 0.12 -1.97
C TYR A 223 -14.95 0.20 -1.11
N GLU A 224 -15.05 0.67 0.14
CA GLU A 224 -13.90 0.89 1.02
C GLU A 224 -13.90 -0.11 2.18
N ASP A 225 -13.09 -1.16 2.06
CA ASP A 225 -12.85 -2.18 3.10
C ASP A 225 -11.64 -3.03 2.66
N ASP A 226 -10.98 -3.69 3.62
CA ASP A 226 -9.90 -4.63 3.33
C ASP A 226 -10.45 -5.93 2.72
N MET A 227 -11.69 -6.28 3.07
CA MET A 227 -12.41 -7.45 2.57
C MET A 227 -13.66 -7.06 1.79
N LEU A 228 -13.74 -7.46 0.52
CA LEU A 228 -14.94 -7.35 -0.31
C LEU A 228 -15.70 -8.67 -0.32
N SER A 229 -16.88 -8.71 0.30
CA SER A 229 -17.75 -9.89 0.30
C SER A 229 -18.88 -9.73 -0.72
N LEU A 230 -18.96 -10.66 -1.68
CA LEU A 230 -20.02 -10.76 -2.66
C LEU A 230 -20.90 -11.97 -2.33
N GLN A 231 -22.20 -11.72 -2.16
CA GLN A 231 -23.18 -12.77 -1.88
C GLN A 231 -23.93 -13.14 -3.16
N GLU A 232 -24.31 -14.41 -3.28
CA GLU A 232 -25.09 -14.98 -4.39
C GLU A 232 -24.60 -14.49 -5.76
N VAL A 233 -23.31 -14.70 -6.04
CA VAL A 233 -22.63 -14.10 -7.20
C VAL A 233 -23.34 -14.46 -8.51
N SER A 234 -23.65 -13.44 -9.31
CA SER A 234 -24.23 -13.56 -10.65
C SER A 234 -23.16 -13.48 -11.74
N ARG A 235 -23.39 -14.10 -12.90
CA ARG A 235 -22.53 -13.93 -14.10
C ARG A 235 -22.30 -12.47 -14.52
N THR A 236 -23.21 -11.55 -14.17
CA THR A 236 -23.05 -10.10 -14.43
C THR A 236 -21.96 -9.44 -13.57
N GLN A 237 -21.57 -10.10 -12.47
CA GLN A 237 -20.46 -9.73 -11.59
C GLN A 237 -19.13 -10.37 -12.01
N MET A 238 -19.12 -11.20 -13.05
CA MET A 238 -17.88 -11.66 -13.69
C MET A 238 -17.08 -10.47 -14.21
N GLY A 239 -15.75 -10.52 -14.06
CA GLY A 239 -14.85 -9.52 -14.61
C GLY A 239 -13.70 -9.18 -13.67
N ALA A 240 -13.03 -8.07 -13.98
CA ALA A 240 -11.85 -7.65 -13.24
C ALA A 240 -12.18 -6.59 -12.19
N TYR A 241 -11.66 -6.85 -11.00
CA TYR A 241 -11.74 -6.00 -9.82
C TYR A 241 -10.33 -5.50 -9.50
N LEU A 242 -10.24 -4.26 -9.06
CA LEU A 242 -9.01 -3.61 -8.65
C LEU A 242 -9.10 -3.33 -7.16
N CYS A 243 -8.24 -3.98 -6.38
CA CYS A 243 -7.90 -3.50 -5.05
C CYS A 243 -6.88 -2.37 -5.20
N ILE A 244 -7.13 -1.22 -4.59
CA ILE A 244 -6.29 -0.03 -4.66
C ILE A 244 -5.90 0.36 -3.24
N ALA A 245 -4.60 0.37 -2.96
CA ALA A 245 -4.04 0.78 -1.68
C ALA A 245 -3.45 2.20 -1.77
N SER A 246 -3.86 3.08 -0.85
CA SER A 246 -3.38 4.46 -0.79
C SER A 246 -3.28 4.97 0.64
N ASN A 247 -2.18 5.63 0.98
CA ASN A 247 -1.96 6.30 2.26
C ASN A 247 -1.60 7.78 2.11
N GLY A 248 -1.88 8.38 0.95
CA GLY A 248 -1.49 9.76 0.62
C GLY A 248 -0.02 9.95 0.26
N VAL A 249 0.80 8.90 0.32
CA VAL A 249 2.20 8.91 -0.13
C VAL A 249 2.26 8.27 -1.53
N PRO A 250 2.70 9.00 -2.57
CA PRO A 250 2.79 8.43 -3.91
C PRO A 250 3.99 7.46 -4.04
N PRO A 251 3.89 6.45 -4.92
CA PRO A 251 2.71 6.11 -5.73
C PRO A 251 1.67 5.30 -4.95
N SER A 252 0.38 5.49 -5.26
CA SER A 252 -0.62 4.48 -4.89
C SER A 252 -0.44 3.23 -5.75
N VAL A 253 -0.77 2.06 -5.21
CA VAL A 253 -0.59 0.77 -5.87
C VAL A 253 -1.91 0.03 -5.99
N SER A 254 -2.01 -0.87 -6.96
CA SER A 254 -3.22 -1.68 -7.15
C SER A 254 -2.89 -3.13 -7.53
N LYS A 255 -3.80 -4.03 -7.16
CA LYS A 255 -3.80 -5.44 -7.54
C LYS A 255 -5.07 -5.76 -8.31
N ARG A 256 -4.92 -6.40 -9.46
CA ARG A 256 -6.02 -6.83 -10.32
C ARG A 256 -6.41 -8.27 -9.97
N ILE A 257 -7.69 -8.49 -9.70
CA ILE A 257 -8.29 -9.77 -9.36
C ILE A 257 -9.44 -10.02 -10.34
N THR A 258 -9.36 -11.10 -11.12
CA THR A 258 -10.41 -11.50 -12.06
C THR A 258 -11.29 -12.56 -11.40
N ILE A 259 -12.60 -12.27 -11.38
CA ILE A 259 -13.63 -13.19 -10.92
C ILE A 259 -14.24 -13.87 -12.14
N GLU A 260 -14.13 -15.19 -12.18
CA GLU A 260 -14.75 -16.06 -13.16
C GLU A 260 -15.93 -16.79 -12.50
N VAL A 261 -17.13 -16.55 -13.01
CA VAL A 261 -18.36 -17.15 -12.50
C VAL A 261 -18.76 -18.33 -13.38
N GLU A 262 -18.74 -19.54 -12.84
CA GLU A 262 -19.11 -20.75 -13.55
C GLU A 262 -20.62 -21.05 -13.45
N PHE A 263 -21.24 -21.35 -14.59
CA PHE A 263 -22.66 -21.71 -14.70
C PHE A 263 -22.90 -22.66 -15.89
N PRO A 264 -23.91 -23.55 -15.81
CA PRO A 264 -24.26 -24.44 -16.92
C PRO A 264 -24.78 -23.64 -18.13
N PRO A 265 -24.73 -24.21 -19.34
CA PRO A 265 -25.17 -23.49 -20.53
C PRO A 265 -26.66 -23.16 -20.46
N GLN A 266 -27.02 -21.99 -20.95
CA GLN A 266 -28.42 -21.57 -21.14
C GLN A 266 -28.62 -21.15 -22.58
N ILE A 267 -29.69 -21.62 -23.21
CA ILE A 267 -30.01 -21.35 -24.61
C ILE A 267 -31.25 -20.46 -24.71
N HIS A 268 -31.17 -19.46 -25.57
CA HIS A 268 -32.29 -18.66 -26.04
C HIS A 268 -32.42 -18.76 -27.56
N VAL A 269 -33.58 -19.23 -28.01
CA VAL A 269 -33.96 -19.34 -29.42
C VAL A 269 -34.99 -18.24 -29.71
N PRO A 270 -34.69 -17.25 -30.58
CA PRO A 270 -35.64 -16.16 -30.85
C PRO A 270 -36.90 -16.62 -31.57
N ASN A 271 -36.75 -17.54 -32.54
CA ASN A 271 -37.85 -18.03 -33.37
C ASN A 271 -37.92 -19.56 -33.29
N GLN A 272 -38.83 -20.08 -32.49
CA GLN A 272 -39.03 -21.53 -32.32
C GLN A 272 -39.83 -22.18 -33.47
N LEU A 273 -40.57 -21.38 -34.24
CA LEU A 273 -41.33 -21.82 -35.40
C LEU A 273 -41.13 -20.83 -36.54
N VAL A 274 -40.63 -21.31 -37.68
CA VAL A 274 -40.36 -20.47 -38.86
C VAL A 274 -40.96 -21.12 -40.09
N GLY A 275 -41.79 -20.38 -40.82
CA GLY A 275 -42.20 -20.73 -42.17
C GLY A 275 -41.12 -20.34 -43.17
N VAL A 276 -40.79 -21.22 -44.11
CA VAL A 276 -39.75 -21.00 -45.11
C VAL A 276 -40.31 -21.29 -46.52
N PRO A 277 -40.23 -20.34 -47.48
CA PRO A 277 -40.60 -20.61 -48.86
C PRO A 277 -39.74 -21.73 -49.46
N THR A 278 -40.37 -22.64 -50.18
CA THR A 278 -39.64 -23.70 -50.90
C THR A 278 -38.66 -23.10 -51.91
N GLY A 279 -37.44 -23.61 -51.94
CA GLY A 279 -36.36 -23.15 -52.81
C GLY A 279 -35.58 -21.93 -52.27
N SER A 280 -36.03 -21.31 -51.18
CA SER A 280 -35.33 -20.17 -50.56
C SER A 280 -34.19 -20.61 -49.63
N ASN A 281 -33.39 -19.64 -49.19
CA ASN A 281 -32.37 -19.86 -48.15
C ASN A 281 -32.89 -19.28 -46.83
N ILE A 282 -32.66 -19.97 -45.72
CA ILE A 282 -33.05 -19.50 -44.39
C ILE A 282 -31.84 -19.55 -43.46
N THR A 283 -31.71 -18.55 -42.59
CA THR A 283 -30.75 -18.57 -41.49
C THR A 283 -31.49 -18.63 -40.16
N ILE A 284 -31.18 -19.63 -39.35
CA ILE A 284 -31.64 -19.75 -37.97
C ILE A 284 -30.53 -19.39 -36.99
N GLU A 285 -30.92 -18.86 -35.84
CA GLU A 285 -30.00 -18.31 -34.85
C GLU A 285 -30.29 -18.89 -33.46
N CYS A 286 -29.25 -19.11 -32.68
CA CYS A 286 -29.33 -19.59 -31.30
C CYS A 286 -28.30 -18.85 -30.43
N PHE A 287 -28.74 -18.33 -29.29
CA PHE A 287 -27.90 -17.58 -28.35
C PHE A 287 -27.66 -18.43 -27.11
N VAL A 288 -26.40 -18.69 -26.80
CA VAL A 288 -25.97 -19.47 -25.63
C VAL A 288 -25.23 -18.56 -24.65
N GLU A 289 -25.50 -18.69 -23.36
CA GLU A 289 -24.63 -18.20 -22.30
C GLU A 289 -24.01 -19.38 -21.56
N ALA A 290 -22.68 -19.43 -21.43
CA ALA A 290 -22.00 -20.50 -20.69
C ALA A 290 -20.61 -20.10 -20.21
N PHE A 291 -20.25 -20.50 -18.98
CA PHE A 291 -18.87 -20.45 -18.49
C PHE A 291 -18.59 -21.62 -17.52
N PRO A 292 -17.50 -22.41 -17.67
CA PRO A 292 -16.50 -22.36 -18.73
C PRO A 292 -17.11 -22.53 -20.12
N LYS A 293 -16.33 -22.17 -21.16
CA LYS A 293 -16.78 -22.18 -22.56
C LYS A 293 -17.47 -23.51 -22.90
N ALA A 294 -18.69 -23.41 -23.45
CA ALA A 294 -19.41 -24.58 -23.95
C ALA A 294 -18.95 -24.97 -25.36
N ILE A 295 -18.98 -26.27 -25.63
CA ILE A 295 -19.00 -26.81 -26.99
C ILE A 295 -20.44 -26.66 -27.50
N SER A 296 -20.60 -26.09 -28.68
CA SER A 296 -21.93 -25.80 -29.24
C SER A 296 -22.03 -26.28 -30.69
N PHE A 297 -23.12 -26.97 -31.02
CA PHE A 297 -23.31 -27.60 -32.33
C PHE A 297 -24.80 -27.71 -32.68
N TRP A 298 -25.06 -27.87 -33.98
CA TRP A 298 -26.41 -28.06 -34.52
C TRP A 298 -26.72 -29.55 -34.71
N MET A 299 -27.97 -29.95 -34.49
CA MET A 299 -28.46 -31.30 -34.76
C MET A 299 -29.72 -31.29 -35.62
N LYS A 300 -29.84 -32.31 -36.48
CA LYS A 300 -31.05 -32.69 -37.22
C LYS A 300 -31.22 -34.20 -37.07
N ASN A 301 -32.37 -34.66 -36.61
CA ASN A 301 -32.67 -36.09 -36.42
C ASN A 301 -31.57 -36.86 -35.64
N ASP A 302 -31.16 -36.31 -34.49
CA ASP A 302 -30.11 -36.85 -33.61
C ASP A 302 -28.71 -36.99 -34.24
N GLN A 303 -28.49 -36.36 -35.39
CA GLN A 303 -27.18 -36.30 -36.05
C GLN A 303 -26.65 -34.87 -36.05
N MET A 304 -25.36 -34.74 -35.74
CA MET A 304 -24.65 -33.47 -35.79
C MET A 304 -24.56 -32.96 -37.23
N ILE A 305 -24.90 -31.70 -37.42
CA ILE A 305 -24.84 -31.03 -38.72
C ILE A 305 -23.44 -30.46 -38.91
N MET A 306 -22.86 -30.74 -40.08
CA MET A 306 -21.55 -30.24 -40.51
C MET A 306 -21.71 -29.31 -41.73
N ASN A 307 -20.75 -28.41 -41.91
CA ASN A 307 -20.68 -27.55 -43.09
C ASN A 307 -20.69 -28.37 -44.39
N SER A 308 -21.54 -27.97 -45.33
CA SER A 308 -21.75 -28.65 -46.62
C SER A 308 -22.36 -27.67 -47.64
N ALA A 309 -22.64 -28.14 -48.86
CA ALA A 309 -23.42 -27.36 -49.83
C ALA A 309 -24.84 -27.04 -49.33
N LYS A 310 -25.37 -27.84 -48.39
CA LYS A 310 -26.71 -27.67 -47.82
C LYS A 310 -26.73 -26.77 -46.59
N TYR A 311 -25.70 -26.88 -45.74
CA TYR A 311 -25.63 -26.23 -44.43
C TYR A 311 -24.37 -25.39 -44.29
N LEU A 312 -24.52 -24.14 -43.85
CA LEU A 312 -23.41 -23.29 -43.42
C LEU A 312 -23.63 -22.87 -41.97
N THR A 313 -22.74 -23.30 -41.08
CA THR A 313 -22.76 -22.97 -39.65
C THR A 313 -21.70 -21.94 -39.33
N GLU A 314 -22.08 -20.92 -38.59
CA GLU A 314 -21.18 -19.89 -38.07
C GLU A 314 -21.35 -19.81 -36.55
N THR A 315 -20.26 -19.55 -35.82
CA THR A 315 -20.32 -19.39 -34.36
C THR A 315 -19.47 -18.20 -33.96
N TYR A 316 -20.11 -17.21 -33.36
CA TYR A 316 -19.49 -15.99 -32.88
C TYR A 316 -19.45 -16.04 -31.36
N GLN A 317 -18.29 -15.82 -30.75
CA GLN A 317 -18.14 -15.87 -29.29
C GLN A 317 -17.60 -14.55 -28.75
N ARG A 318 -18.21 -14.07 -27.66
CA ARG A 318 -17.74 -12.91 -26.90
C ARG A 318 -17.99 -13.13 -25.40
N LEU A 319 -16.91 -13.16 -24.61
CA LEU A 319 -16.97 -13.49 -23.18
C LEU A 319 -17.67 -14.84 -22.98
N TYR A 320 -18.73 -14.85 -22.16
CA TYR A 320 -19.58 -16.01 -21.89
C TYR A 320 -20.78 -16.13 -22.85
N HIS A 321 -20.92 -15.25 -23.84
CA HIS A 321 -21.97 -15.33 -24.86
C HIS A 321 -21.47 -16.02 -26.15
N ILE A 322 -22.26 -16.94 -26.68
CA ILE A 322 -22.02 -17.65 -27.94
C ILE A 322 -23.26 -17.44 -28.82
N HIS A 323 -23.06 -16.94 -30.03
CA HIS A 323 -24.10 -16.76 -31.03
C HIS A 323 -23.85 -17.73 -32.18
N MET A 324 -24.74 -18.70 -32.31
CA MET A 324 -24.72 -19.69 -33.38
C MET A 324 -25.66 -19.26 -34.49
N LYS A 325 -25.20 -19.35 -35.74
CA LYS A 325 -26.03 -19.21 -36.93
C LYS A 325 -25.91 -20.46 -37.78
N MET A 326 -27.01 -20.84 -38.41
CA MET A 326 -27.01 -21.87 -39.43
C MET A 326 -27.86 -21.43 -40.61
N THR A 327 -27.23 -21.31 -41.78
CA THR A 327 -27.90 -21.11 -43.05
C THR A 327 -28.17 -22.45 -43.71
N ILE A 328 -29.43 -22.66 -44.09
CA ILE A 328 -29.89 -23.81 -44.87
C ILE A 328 -30.19 -23.30 -46.28
N PHE A 329 -29.46 -23.82 -47.26
CA PHE A 329 -29.61 -23.42 -48.66
C PHE A 329 -30.68 -24.26 -49.38
N ASN A 330 -31.41 -23.65 -50.31
CA ASN A 330 -32.41 -24.32 -51.15
C ASN A 330 -33.38 -25.20 -50.33
N PHE A 331 -34.14 -24.57 -49.43
CA PHE A 331 -35.03 -25.24 -48.49
C PHE A 331 -36.05 -26.12 -49.22
N SER A 332 -36.19 -27.37 -48.78
CA SER A 332 -37.04 -28.38 -49.42
C SER A 332 -37.94 -29.05 -48.38
N HIS A 333 -38.91 -29.83 -48.86
CA HIS A 333 -39.79 -30.61 -47.97
C HIS A 333 -39.01 -31.55 -47.03
N THR A 334 -37.84 -32.06 -47.44
CA THR A 334 -36.97 -32.91 -46.59
C THR A 334 -36.26 -32.17 -45.47
N ASP A 335 -36.31 -30.83 -45.49
CA ASP A 335 -35.80 -29.96 -44.46
C ASP A 335 -36.88 -29.52 -43.47
N ASN A 336 -38.14 -29.85 -43.73
CA ASN A 336 -39.25 -29.63 -42.81
C ASN A 336 -39.14 -30.58 -41.62
N THR A 337 -38.44 -30.12 -40.57
CA THR A 337 -38.22 -30.86 -39.33
C THR A 337 -37.84 -29.89 -38.21
N THR A 338 -37.64 -30.43 -37.02
CA THR A 338 -37.07 -29.72 -35.88
C THR A 338 -35.55 -29.80 -35.93
N TYR A 339 -34.91 -28.63 -35.94
CA TYR A 339 -33.47 -28.48 -35.75
C TYR A 339 -33.20 -28.14 -34.29
N LYS A 340 -32.08 -28.62 -33.76
CA LYS A 340 -31.66 -28.32 -32.39
C LYS A 340 -30.32 -27.60 -32.40
N CYS A 341 -30.17 -26.59 -31.55
CA CYS A 341 -28.86 -26.14 -31.11
C CYS A 341 -28.57 -26.76 -29.75
N VAL A 342 -27.39 -27.33 -29.56
CA VAL A 342 -26.95 -27.96 -28.31
C VAL A 342 -25.75 -27.20 -27.78
N ALA A 343 -25.69 -27.01 -26.47
CA ALA A 343 -24.54 -26.46 -25.78
C ALA A 343 -24.19 -27.27 -24.54
N LYS A 344 -22.91 -27.62 -24.40
CA LYS A 344 -22.39 -28.45 -23.30
C LYS A 344 -21.11 -27.86 -22.71
N ASN A 345 -21.05 -27.69 -21.39
CA ASN A 345 -19.82 -27.40 -20.67
C ASN A 345 -19.61 -28.40 -19.51
N SER A 346 -18.61 -28.15 -18.67
CA SER A 346 -18.28 -29.00 -17.51
C SER A 346 -19.38 -29.08 -16.44
N LEU A 347 -20.36 -28.17 -16.47
CA LEU A 347 -21.44 -28.07 -15.49
C LEU A 347 -22.79 -28.59 -16.00
N GLY A 348 -22.95 -28.80 -17.31
CA GLY A 348 -24.21 -29.30 -17.85
C GLY A 348 -24.33 -29.20 -19.36
N GLU A 349 -25.50 -29.59 -19.84
CA GLU A 349 -25.90 -29.61 -21.24
C GLU A 349 -27.32 -29.08 -21.37
N THR A 350 -27.58 -28.32 -22.42
CA THR A 350 -28.92 -27.81 -22.75
C THR A 350 -29.09 -27.79 -24.27
N GLU A 351 -30.33 -27.88 -24.72
CA GLU A 351 -30.70 -27.77 -26.13
C GLU A 351 -31.85 -26.76 -26.34
N GLY A 352 -31.97 -26.26 -27.56
CA GLY A 352 -33.09 -25.42 -27.99
C GLY A 352 -33.61 -25.87 -29.34
N ASP A 353 -34.93 -25.98 -29.45
CA ASP A 353 -35.62 -26.49 -30.63
C ASP A 353 -36.11 -25.37 -31.56
N MET A 354 -35.96 -25.59 -32.86
CA MET A 354 -36.45 -24.72 -33.94
C MET A 354 -37.17 -25.57 -34.98
N LYS A 355 -38.49 -25.43 -35.06
CA LYS A 355 -39.31 -26.11 -36.07
C LYS A 355 -39.36 -25.27 -37.34
N LEU A 356 -38.95 -25.86 -38.46
CA LEU A 356 -39.01 -25.23 -39.77
C LEU A 356 -40.06 -25.91 -40.62
N ASN A 357 -41.01 -25.15 -41.15
CA ASN A 357 -42.06 -25.66 -42.03
C ASN A 357 -41.93 -25.02 -43.43
N ASP A 358 -42.09 -25.81 -44.48
CA ASP A 358 -42.21 -25.28 -45.84
C ASP A 358 -43.56 -24.60 -46.06
N TYR A 359 -43.56 -23.58 -46.90
CA TYR A 359 -44.76 -23.07 -47.55
C TYR A 359 -44.46 -22.70 -49.01
N TYR A 360 -45.52 -22.52 -49.79
CA TYR A 360 -45.48 -22.27 -51.23
C TYR A 360 -45.62 -20.79 -51.57
#